data_AF-A0A355DII0-F1
#
_entry.id   AF-A0A355DII0-F1
#
_cell.length_a   1.000
_cell.length_b   1.000
_cell.length_c   1.000
_cell.angle_alpha   90.00
_cell.angle_beta   90.00
_cell.angle_gamma   90.00
#
_symmetry.space_group_name_H-M   'P 1'
#
loop_
_entity.id
_entity.type
_entity.pdbx_description
1 polymer ?
#
loop_
_entity_poly.entity_id
_entity_poly.type
_entity_poly.pdbx_seq_one_letter_code
_entity_poly.pdbx_strand_id
1 'polypeptide(L)'
;MKRAIPVLIVVFPLLVLGFTTDTTSANSDTCQQIRQVRRLAIRENLDDDNLATLEYQYCATAQPPNSITQPSPTATQDCVDLTVMTRLARIAEGNSNLVSLVESQQLLACGFSEQWGRSSFNYPNGQTAKFGSIWNYPNGQTAKFGSNWNYPNGKTAQFGSTWNYPNGQTAKFGSIWNYPNGTSTSFESLLSWACSILGREGCATRLLEVRNTNDFWSELAMVELSWNAYTMSSQATFRR
;
A
#
# COMPACT_ATOMS: atom_id res chain seq x y z
N MET A 1 37.45 -62.82 -30.34
CA MET A 1 37.44 -63.00 -28.88
C MET A 1 36.91 -61.73 -28.24
N LYS A 2 35.99 -61.87 -27.28
CA LYS A 2 35.28 -60.80 -26.55
C LYS A 2 36.22 -59.92 -25.71
N ARG A 3 35.74 -58.70 -25.42
CA ARG A 3 35.97 -57.81 -24.23
C ARG A 3 36.65 -56.49 -24.58
N ALA A 4 36.34 -55.33 -24.00
CA ALA A 4 35.18 -54.75 -23.32
C ALA A 4 35.50 -53.24 -23.26
N ILE A 5 34.52 -52.39 -23.51
CA ILE A 5 34.63 -50.92 -23.52
C ILE A 5 34.59 -50.40 -22.07
N PRO A 6 35.49 -49.51 -21.63
CA PRO A 6 35.26 -48.73 -20.42
C PRO A 6 34.56 -47.40 -20.79
N VAL A 7 33.30 -47.29 -20.38
CA VAL A 7 32.51 -46.06 -20.41
C VAL A 7 33.04 -45.14 -19.30
N LEU A 8 33.56 -43.97 -19.67
CA LEU A 8 33.97 -42.93 -18.73
C LEU A 8 32.71 -42.17 -18.29
N ILE A 9 32.20 -42.48 -17.09
CA ILE A 9 31.08 -41.76 -16.48
C ILE A 9 31.63 -40.47 -15.87
N VAL A 10 31.44 -39.35 -16.56
CA VAL A 10 31.69 -38.01 -16.02
C VAL A 10 30.47 -37.61 -15.19
N VAL A 11 30.60 -37.69 -13.87
CA VAL A 11 29.60 -37.20 -12.92
C VAL A 11 29.74 -35.68 -12.85
N PHE A 12 28.86 -34.97 -13.56
CA PHE A 12 28.65 -33.53 -13.40
C PHE A 12 28.07 -33.28 -11.99
N PRO A 13 28.68 -32.43 -11.14
CA PRO A 13 28.03 -32.02 -9.92
C PRO A 13 26.84 -31.13 -10.30
N LEU A 14 25.63 -31.62 -10.03
CA LEU A 14 24.39 -30.85 -10.01
C LEU A 14 24.59 -29.70 -9.01
N LEU A 15 24.88 -28.52 -9.56
CA LEU A 15 24.83 -27.27 -8.83
C LEU A 15 23.37 -27.09 -8.42
N VAL A 16 23.11 -27.32 -7.13
CA VAL A 16 21.83 -27.05 -6.49
C VAL A 16 21.55 -25.58 -6.74
N LEU A 17 20.60 -25.29 -7.63
CA LEU A 17 19.96 -23.99 -7.73
C LEU A 17 19.22 -23.78 -6.41
N GLY A 18 19.95 -23.26 -5.42
CA GLY A 18 19.33 -22.57 -4.31
C GLY A 18 18.55 -21.43 -4.94
N PHE A 19 17.23 -21.50 -4.86
CA PHE A 19 16.38 -20.33 -5.04
C PHE A 19 16.76 -19.34 -3.94
N THR A 20 17.77 -18.53 -4.19
CA THR A 20 18.01 -17.34 -3.42
C THR A 20 16.81 -16.46 -3.68
N THR A 21 16.00 -16.24 -2.64
CA THR A 21 15.04 -15.17 -2.62
C THR A 21 15.85 -13.88 -2.74
N ASP A 22 16.05 -13.41 -3.96
CA ASP A 22 16.76 -12.16 -4.24
C ASP A 22 15.99 -11.05 -3.54
N THR A 23 16.63 -10.47 -2.53
CA THR A 23 16.24 -9.19 -1.97
C THR A 23 16.31 -8.18 -3.12
N THR A 24 15.15 -7.77 -3.64
CA THR A 24 15.05 -6.80 -4.73
C THR A 24 15.73 -5.50 -4.31
N SER A 25 16.87 -5.23 -4.94
CA SER A 25 17.66 -4.03 -4.75
C SER A 25 17.25 -2.99 -5.78
N ALA A 26 17.04 -1.73 -5.37
CA ALA A 26 16.81 -0.60 -6.30
C ALA A 26 18.01 -0.35 -7.24
N ASN A 27 19.13 -1.03 -7.02
CA ASN A 27 20.31 -1.02 -7.88
C ASN A 27 20.45 -2.30 -8.72
N SER A 28 19.39 -3.12 -8.84
CA SER A 28 19.41 -4.26 -9.76
C SER A 28 19.51 -3.77 -11.21
N ASP A 29 20.25 -4.51 -12.04
CA ASP A 29 20.34 -4.24 -13.48
C ASP A 29 18.96 -4.25 -14.13
N THR A 30 18.08 -5.15 -13.66
CA THR A 30 16.68 -5.23 -14.08
C THR A 30 15.92 -3.93 -13.79
N CYS A 31 16.07 -3.36 -12.59
CA CYS A 31 15.46 -2.08 -12.27
C CYS A 31 15.97 -0.95 -13.17
N GLN A 32 17.28 -0.89 -13.40
CA GLN A 32 17.87 0.14 -14.26
C GLN A 32 17.35 0.05 -15.70
N GLN A 33 17.21 -1.16 -16.23
CA GLN A 33 16.63 -1.40 -17.55
C GLN A 33 15.17 -0.97 -17.62
N ILE A 34 14.37 -1.33 -16.63
CA ILE A 34 12.95 -0.95 -16.59
C ILE A 34 12.79 0.58 -16.53
N ARG A 35 13.60 1.26 -15.70
CA ARG A 35 13.66 2.72 -15.65
C ARG A 35 14.04 3.35 -16.98
N GLN A 36 14.98 2.77 -17.72
CA GLN A 36 15.38 3.26 -19.04
C GLN A 36 14.25 3.12 -20.06
N VAL A 37 13.63 1.94 -20.13
CA VAL A 37 12.49 1.67 -21.03
C VAL A 37 11.35 2.62 -20.73
N ARG A 38 11.06 2.86 -19.44
CA ARG A 38 9.99 3.75 -19.06
C ARG A 38 10.27 5.23 -19.37
N ARG A 39 11.49 5.71 -19.14
CA ARG A 39 11.89 7.07 -19.56
C ARG A 39 11.70 7.29 -21.06
N LEU A 40 11.99 6.27 -21.87
CA LEU A 40 11.73 6.31 -23.30
C LEU A 40 10.22 6.33 -23.59
N ALA A 41 9.44 5.46 -22.95
CA ALA A 41 7.99 5.43 -23.11
C ALA A 41 7.34 6.78 -22.77
N ILE A 42 7.78 7.44 -21.70
CA ILE A 42 7.33 8.80 -21.34
C ILE A 42 7.64 9.81 -22.45
N ARG A 43 8.86 9.79 -23.00
CA ARG A 43 9.27 10.71 -24.07
C ARG A 43 8.42 10.55 -25.33
N GLU A 44 8.12 9.31 -25.69
CA GLU A 44 7.37 8.98 -26.91
C GLU A 44 5.85 9.05 -26.69
N ASN A 45 5.39 9.46 -25.51
CA ASN A 45 3.98 9.44 -25.12
C ASN A 45 3.35 8.02 -25.23
N LEU A 46 4.16 7.01 -24.92
CA LEU A 46 3.82 5.59 -24.88
C LEU A 46 3.85 5.03 -23.44
N ASP A 47 3.95 5.88 -22.41
CA ASP A 47 3.98 5.43 -21.01
C ASP A 47 2.66 4.75 -20.64
N ASP A 48 2.80 3.50 -20.20
CA ASP A 48 1.71 2.58 -19.89
C ASP A 48 1.78 2.12 -18.44
N ASP A 49 0.60 1.87 -17.89
CA ASP A 49 0.36 1.50 -16.50
C ASP A 49 1.11 0.21 -16.10
N ASN A 50 1.33 -0.69 -17.09
CA ASN A 50 2.11 -1.91 -16.92
C ASN A 50 3.60 -1.63 -16.77
N LEU A 51 4.19 -0.72 -17.57
CA LEU A 51 5.62 -0.37 -17.45
C LEU A 51 5.90 0.23 -16.08
N ALA A 52 4.96 1.01 -15.58
CA ALA A 52 5.06 1.63 -14.28
C ALA A 52 4.96 0.65 -13.12
N THR A 53 4.04 -0.32 -13.23
CA THR A 53 3.92 -1.40 -12.25
C THR A 53 5.16 -2.30 -12.28
N LEU A 54 5.68 -2.57 -13.48
CA LEU A 54 6.92 -3.32 -13.66
C LEU A 54 8.08 -2.59 -12.96
N GLU A 55 8.17 -1.26 -13.11
CA GLU A 55 9.18 -0.49 -12.39
C GLU A 55 9.05 -0.67 -10.89
N TYR A 56 7.84 -0.52 -10.31
CA TYR A 56 7.65 -0.75 -8.88
C TYR A 56 8.03 -2.18 -8.45
N GLN A 57 7.57 -3.21 -9.16
CA GLN A 57 7.82 -4.61 -8.79
C GLN A 57 9.31 -4.95 -8.73
N TYR A 58 10.11 -4.43 -9.65
CA TYR A 58 11.52 -4.80 -9.80
C TYR A 58 12.49 -3.75 -9.25
N CYS A 59 12.04 -2.52 -9.04
CA CYS A 59 12.81 -1.42 -8.45
C CYS A 59 12.48 -1.12 -6.99
N ALA A 60 11.40 -1.68 -6.42
CA ALA A 60 11.14 -1.53 -5.00
C ALA A 60 12.27 -2.20 -4.21
N THR A 61 12.99 -1.41 -3.40
CA THR A 61 13.85 -1.97 -2.35
C THR A 61 12.99 -2.82 -1.42
N ALA A 62 13.60 -3.85 -0.81
CA ALA A 62 13.06 -4.56 0.35
C ALA A 62 12.94 -3.63 1.58
N GLN A 63 12.09 -2.63 1.42
CA GLN A 63 11.48 -1.67 2.33
C GLN A 63 10.80 -0.69 1.37
N PRO A 64 9.45 -0.60 1.35
CA PRO A 64 8.77 0.34 0.49
C PRO A 64 9.36 1.73 0.76
N PRO A 65 9.65 2.54 -0.27
CA PRO A 65 10.08 3.92 -0.05
C PRO A 65 9.08 4.54 0.93
N ASN A 66 9.60 5.14 2.01
CA ASN A 66 8.85 5.74 3.11
C ASN A 66 7.48 6.15 2.62
N SER A 67 6.49 5.33 2.98
CA SER A 67 5.16 5.39 2.38
C SER A 67 4.68 6.81 2.54
N ILE A 68 4.43 7.52 1.43
CA ILE A 68 4.11 8.94 1.47
C ILE A 68 2.98 9.09 2.47
N THR A 69 3.34 9.62 3.64
CA THR A 69 2.47 9.65 4.81
C THR A 69 1.45 10.75 4.62
N GLN A 70 1.94 11.87 4.10
CA GLN A 70 1.18 13.00 3.63
C GLN A 70 1.83 13.52 2.33
N PRO A 71 1.06 13.73 1.25
CA PRO A 71 1.56 14.36 0.03
C PRO A 71 2.00 15.81 0.27
N SER A 72 2.92 16.32 -0.56
CA SER A 72 3.26 17.75 -0.61
C SER A 72 2.00 18.60 -0.79
N PRO A 73 1.90 19.83 -0.24
CA PRO A 73 0.79 20.75 -0.52
C PRO A 73 0.59 21.07 -2.01
N THR A 74 1.63 20.89 -2.82
CA THR A 74 1.62 21.06 -4.28
C THR A 74 1.30 19.77 -5.05
N ALA A 75 1.02 18.68 -4.36
CA ALA A 75 0.70 17.40 -4.99
C ALA A 75 -0.61 17.48 -5.78
N THR A 76 -0.68 16.69 -6.85
CA THR A 76 -1.92 16.54 -7.63
C THR A 76 -3.01 15.87 -6.78
N GLN A 77 -4.28 16.12 -7.12
CA GLN A 77 -5.39 15.45 -6.44
C GLN A 77 -5.31 13.92 -6.60
N ASP A 78 -4.79 13.43 -7.73
CA ASP A 78 -4.60 12.00 -7.96
C ASP A 78 -3.56 11.40 -7.01
N CYS A 79 -2.45 12.10 -6.76
CA CYS A 79 -1.48 11.70 -5.74
C CYS A 79 -2.12 11.65 -4.35
N VAL A 80 -2.91 12.68 -4.00
CA VAL A 80 -3.63 12.73 -2.73
C VAL A 80 -4.59 11.55 -2.62
N ASP A 81 -5.38 11.31 -3.65
CA ASP A 81 -6.38 10.25 -3.66
C ASP A 81 -5.74 8.87 -3.53
N LEU A 82 -4.73 8.58 -4.34
CA LEU A 82 -3.98 7.32 -4.29
C LEU A 82 -3.24 7.14 -2.95
N THR A 83 -2.86 8.23 -2.29
CA THR A 83 -2.28 8.15 -0.95
C THR A 83 -3.31 7.71 0.08
N VAL A 84 -4.52 8.27 0.05
CA VAL A 84 -5.61 7.80 0.91
C VAL A 84 -5.95 6.34 0.60
N MET A 85 -6.11 5.99 -0.68
CA MET A 85 -6.40 4.61 -1.09
C MET A 85 -5.35 3.62 -0.59
N THR A 86 -4.07 3.95 -0.74
CA THR A 86 -2.96 3.10 -0.28
C THR A 86 -3.05 2.86 1.23
N ARG A 87 -3.28 3.93 2.00
CA ARG A 87 -3.41 3.85 3.46
C ARG A 87 -4.60 2.98 3.86
N LEU A 88 -5.78 3.24 3.30
CA LEU A 88 -6.97 2.43 3.56
C LEU A 88 -6.79 0.96 3.15
N ALA A 89 -6.13 0.71 2.02
CA ALA A 89 -5.85 -0.64 1.57
C ALA A 89 -4.93 -1.39 2.53
N ARG A 90 -3.88 -0.75 3.03
CA ARG A 90 -2.99 -1.34 4.05
C ARG A 90 -3.71 -1.65 5.36
N ILE A 91 -4.58 -0.75 5.83
CA ILE A 91 -5.37 -0.97 7.05
C ILE A 91 -6.24 -2.23 6.90
N ALA A 92 -6.88 -2.41 5.74
CA ALA A 92 -7.82 -3.50 5.53
C ALA A 92 -7.15 -4.83 5.15
N GLU A 93 -6.11 -4.80 4.32
CA GLU A 93 -5.53 -5.99 3.66
C GLU A 93 -4.08 -6.30 4.09
N GLY A 94 -3.44 -5.43 4.88
CA GLY A 94 -2.04 -5.57 5.26
C GLY A 94 -1.10 -5.53 4.05
N ASN A 95 -0.17 -6.47 3.98
CA ASN A 95 0.74 -6.62 2.83
C ASN A 95 0.13 -7.59 1.82
N SER A 96 -0.67 -7.06 0.88
CA SER A 96 -1.30 -7.85 -0.18
C SER A 96 -0.88 -7.37 -1.56
N ASN A 97 -1.03 -8.23 -2.57
CA ASN A 97 -0.79 -7.85 -3.98
C ASN A 97 -1.66 -6.66 -4.40
N LEU A 98 -2.88 -6.54 -3.85
CA LEU A 98 -3.75 -5.39 -4.07
C LEU A 98 -3.07 -4.10 -3.60
N VAL A 99 -2.52 -4.10 -2.39
CA VAL A 99 -1.83 -2.95 -1.81
C VAL A 99 -0.62 -2.57 -2.66
N SER A 100 0.19 -3.52 -3.09
CA SER A 100 1.33 -3.28 -3.97
C SER A 100 0.95 -2.61 -5.29
N LEU A 101 -0.18 -3.01 -5.89
CA LEU A 101 -0.69 -2.39 -7.12
C LEU A 101 -1.21 -0.96 -6.91
N VAL A 102 -1.79 -0.64 -5.74
CA VAL A 102 -2.22 0.73 -5.45
C VAL A 102 -1.01 1.62 -5.13
N GLU A 103 -0.06 1.11 -4.35
CA GLU A 103 1.20 1.78 -4.01
C GLU A 103 2.03 2.12 -5.25
N SER A 104 2.14 1.16 -6.18
CA SER A 104 2.88 1.37 -7.40
C SER A 104 2.33 2.58 -8.14
N GLN A 105 1.02 2.79 -8.14
CA GLN A 105 0.36 3.92 -8.80
C GLN A 105 0.50 5.23 -8.01
N GLN A 106 0.39 5.17 -6.68
CA GLN A 106 0.62 6.33 -5.82
C GLN A 106 1.99 6.97 -6.09
N LEU A 107 3.05 6.16 -6.16
CA LEU A 107 4.40 6.66 -6.38
C LEU A 107 4.56 7.41 -7.70
N LEU A 108 3.77 7.07 -8.71
CA LEU A 108 3.82 7.73 -10.03
C LEU A 108 3.05 9.03 -10.01
N ALA A 109 1.82 8.98 -9.49
CA ALA A 109 0.97 10.14 -9.37
C ALA A 109 1.66 11.23 -8.54
N CYS A 110 2.38 10.82 -7.50
CA CYS A 110 3.13 11.72 -6.63
C CYS A 110 4.52 12.10 -7.19
N GLY A 111 5.17 11.23 -7.97
CA GLY A 111 6.50 11.47 -8.52
C GLY A 111 6.53 12.30 -9.83
N PHE A 112 5.42 12.32 -10.58
CA PHE A 112 5.34 12.93 -11.90
C PHE A 112 4.13 13.87 -12.02
N SER A 113 4.06 14.87 -11.14
CA SER A 113 2.91 15.77 -10.99
C SER A 113 2.51 16.53 -12.27
N GLU A 114 3.44 16.83 -13.18
CA GLU A 114 3.16 17.57 -14.41
C GLU A 114 2.51 16.71 -15.51
N GLN A 115 2.62 15.38 -15.41
CA GLN A 115 2.12 14.44 -16.43
C GLN A 115 0.94 13.61 -15.95
N TRP A 116 0.59 13.70 -14.66
CA TRP A 116 -0.53 12.98 -14.06
C TRP A 116 -1.79 13.84 -14.01
N GLY A 117 -2.81 13.40 -14.74
CA GLY A 117 -4.12 14.05 -14.86
C GLY A 117 -5.06 13.29 -15.78
N ARG A 118 -4.88 11.97 -15.90
CA ARG A 118 -5.66 11.14 -16.81
C ARG A 118 -7.11 11.04 -16.29
N SER A 119 -8.07 11.18 -17.20
CA SER A 119 -9.50 11.00 -16.90
C SER A 119 -9.87 9.53 -16.72
N SER A 120 -9.02 8.62 -17.19
CA SER A 120 -9.16 7.18 -16.97
C SER A 120 -7.79 6.50 -16.84
N PHE A 121 -7.74 5.45 -16.04
CA PHE A 121 -6.53 4.69 -15.74
C PHE A 121 -6.94 3.25 -15.37
N ASN A 122 -6.15 2.25 -15.77
CA ASN A 122 -6.42 0.84 -15.52
C ASN A 122 -5.25 0.19 -14.76
N TYR A 123 -5.56 -0.71 -13.84
CA TYR A 123 -4.53 -1.58 -13.26
C TYR A 123 -4.05 -2.61 -14.31
N PRO A 124 -2.83 -3.16 -14.13
CA PRO A 124 -2.29 -4.23 -14.98
C PRO A 124 -3.18 -5.48 -15.09
N ASN A 125 -4.01 -5.73 -14.10
CA ASN A 125 -4.98 -6.84 -14.13
C ASN A 125 -6.24 -6.52 -14.97
N GLY A 126 -6.26 -5.40 -15.68
CA GLY A 126 -7.34 -4.96 -16.56
C GLY A 126 -8.49 -4.25 -15.85
N GLN A 127 -8.47 -4.12 -14.52
CA GLN A 127 -9.52 -3.43 -13.78
C GLN A 127 -9.37 -1.91 -13.89
N THR A 128 -10.47 -1.21 -14.10
CA THR A 128 -10.46 0.26 -14.16
C THR A 128 -10.25 0.84 -12.78
N ALA A 129 -9.10 1.49 -12.61
CA ALA A 129 -8.69 2.11 -11.37
C ALA A 129 -9.26 3.51 -11.18
N LYS A 130 -9.40 4.27 -12.28
CA LYS A 130 -10.02 5.60 -12.26
C LYS A 130 -10.90 5.81 -13.48
N PHE A 131 -12.06 6.41 -13.29
CA PHE A 131 -12.89 6.96 -14.36
C PHE A 131 -13.57 8.24 -13.89
N GLY A 132 -13.23 9.37 -14.51
CA GLY A 132 -13.63 10.69 -14.03
C GLY A 132 -13.05 10.96 -12.64
N SER A 133 -13.92 11.17 -11.64
CA SER A 133 -13.53 11.37 -10.23
C SER A 133 -13.71 10.11 -9.36
N ILE A 134 -14.12 9.00 -9.97
CA ILE A 134 -14.35 7.72 -9.27
C ILE A 134 -13.07 6.92 -9.28
N TRP A 135 -12.67 6.43 -8.11
CA TRP A 135 -11.54 5.53 -7.96
C TRP A 135 -12.00 4.15 -7.52
N ASN A 136 -11.35 3.11 -8.03
CA ASN A 136 -11.56 1.72 -7.62
C ASN A 136 -10.23 1.07 -7.23
N TYR A 137 -10.32 0.06 -6.38
CA TYR A 137 -9.22 -0.84 -6.05
C TYR A 137 -9.00 -1.89 -7.16
N PRO A 138 -7.83 -2.56 -7.18
CA PRO A 138 -7.54 -3.64 -8.13
C PRO A 138 -8.52 -4.81 -8.11
N ASN A 139 -9.29 -4.99 -7.04
CA ASN A 139 -10.32 -6.01 -6.94
C ASN A 139 -11.71 -5.55 -7.47
N GLY A 140 -11.79 -4.36 -8.06
CA GLY A 140 -13.01 -3.77 -8.61
C GLY A 140 -13.90 -3.05 -7.59
N GLN A 141 -13.54 -3.04 -6.29
CA GLN A 141 -14.32 -2.31 -5.28
C GLN A 141 -14.08 -0.80 -5.40
N THR A 142 -15.15 0.00 -5.33
CA THR A 142 -15.04 1.46 -5.38
C THR A 142 -14.33 2.00 -4.14
N ALA A 143 -13.18 2.63 -4.34
CA ALA A 143 -12.36 3.23 -3.30
C ALA A 143 -12.81 4.65 -2.94
N LYS A 144 -13.21 5.45 -3.95
CA LYS A 144 -13.64 6.84 -3.77
C LYS A 144 -14.82 7.18 -4.68
N PHE A 145 -15.81 7.85 -4.10
CA PHE A 145 -16.89 8.49 -4.86
C PHE A 145 -17.25 9.83 -4.21
N GLY A 146 -17.03 10.94 -4.93
CA GLY A 146 -17.15 12.28 -4.35
C GLY A 146 -16.13 12.48 -3.23
N SER A 147 -16.59 12.82 -2.02
CA SER A 147 -15.74 12.92 -0.82
C SER A 147 -15.76 11.65 0.05
N ASN A 148 -16.44 10.58 -0.38
CA ASN A 148 -16.59 9.37 0.40
C ASN A 148 -15.50 8.36 0.06
N TRP A 149 -15.02 7.66 1.08
CA TRP A 149 -13.96 6.67 0.98
C TRP A 149 -14.43 5.30 1.45
N ASN A 150 -13.99 4.25 0.77
CA ASN A 150 -14.23 2.86 1.17
C ASN A 150 -12.91 2.08 1.27
N TYR A 151 -12.93 1.01 2.04
CA TYR A 151 -11.88 0.00 2.09
C TYR A 151 -11.98 -0.97 0.91
N PRO A 152 -10.91 -1.71 0.56
CA PRO A 152 -10.96 -2.77 -0.45
C PRO A 152 -11.96 -3.88 -0.19
N ASN A 153 -12.41 -4.07 1.05
CA ASN A 153 -13.44 -5.03 1.42
C ASN A 153 -14.88 -4.50 1.21
N GLY A 154 -15.04 -3.30 0.64
CA GLY A 154 -16.32 -2.66 0.33
C GLY A 154 -16.98 -1.93 1.52
N LYS A 155 -16.40 -1.98 2.72
CA LYS A 155 -16.91 -1.20 3.87
C LYS A 155 -16.53 0.28 3.73
N THR A 156 -17.43 1.17 4.14
CA THR A 156 -17.17 2.61 4.14
C THR A 156 -16.11 2.97 5.17
N ALA A 157 -15.04 3.61 4.73
CA ALA A 157 -13.97 4.14 5.57
C ALA A 157 -14.32 5.53 6.10
N GLN A 158 -14.82 6.41 5.22
CA GLN A 158 -15.22 7.76 5.59
C GLN A 158 -16.46 8.21 4.81
N PHE A 159 -17.40 8.82 5.54
CA PHE A 159 -18.56 9.53 4.98
C PHE A 159 -18.75 10.86 5.72
N GLY A 160 -18.59 11.98 5.01
CA GLY A 160 -18.50 13.29 5.63
C GLY A 160 -17.35 13.34 6.64
N SER A 161 -17.64 13.69 7.89
CA SER A 161 -16.68 13.71 9.01
C SER A 161 -16.68 12.44 9.88
N THR A 162 -17.42 11.41 9.45
CA THR A 162 -17.51 10.13 10.17
C THR A 162 -16.47 9.16 9.62
N TRP A 163 -15.68 8.56 10.50
CA TRP A 163 -14.74 7.49 10.17
C TRP A 163 -15.23 6.15 10.69
N ASN A 164 -14.99 5.08 9.94
CA ASN A 164 -15.22 3.70 10.39
C ASN A 164 -13.96 2.86 10.19
N TYR A 165 -13.82 1.81 10.99
CA TYR A 165 -12.81 0.77 10.85
C TYR A 165 -13.16 -0.23 9.74
N PRO A 166 -12.20 -1.06 9.28
CA PRO A 166 -12.48 -2.08 8.25
C PRO A 166 -13.54 -3.12 8.62
N ASN A 167 -13.83 -3.33 9.91
CA ASN A 167 -14.94 -4.18 10.37
C ASN A 167 -16.32 -3.47 10.29
N GLY A 168 -16.36 -2.19 9.91
CA GLY A 168 -17.56 -1.37 9.82
C GLY A 168 -17.95 -0.66 11.13
N GLN A 169 -17.22 -0.85 12.23
CA GLN A 169 -17.47 -0.11 13.46
C GLN A 169 -17.06 1.36 13.32
N THR A 170 -17.85 2.28 13.85
CA THR A 170 -17.53 3.71 13.81
C THR A 170 -16.30 4.02 14.64
N ALA A 171 -15.26 4.56 14.01
CA ALA A 171 -14.05 5.02 14.67
C ALA A 171 -14.21 6.43 15.26
N LYS A 172 -14.89 7.33 14.53
CA LYS A 172 -15.13 8.70 14.94
C LYS A 172 -16.49 9.20 14.46
N PHE A 173 -17.22 9.88 15.33
CA PHE A 173 -18.42 10.64 14.99
C PHE A 173 -18.43 11.97 15.75
N GLY A 174 -18.43 13.09 15.02
CA GLY A 174 -18.22 14.41 15.63
C GLY A 174 -16.87 14.47 16.35
N SER A 175 -16.86 14.73 17.65
CA SER A 175 -15.65 14.73 18.49
C SER A 175 -15.46 13.43 19.29
N ILE A 176 -16.37 12.46 19.15
CA ILE A 176 -16.34 11.21 19.91
C ILE A 176 -15.54 10.19 19.12
N TRP A 177 -14.58 9.55 19.79
CA TRP A 177 -13.81 8.42 19.27
C TRP A 177 -14.32 7.12 19.84
N ASN A 178 -14.14 6.01 19.12
CA ASN A 178 -14.41 4.68 19.63
C ASN A 178 -13.22 3.75 19.37
N TYR A 179 -13.06 2.77 20.26
CA TYR A 179 -12.20 1.62 20.01
C TYR A 179 -12.75 0.78 18.84
N PRO A 180 -11.91 -0.05 18.19
CA PRO A 180 -12.37 -0.94 17.11
C PRO A 180 -13.46 -1.96 17.48
N ASN A 181 -13.69 -2.17 18.78
CA ASN A 181 -14.80 -2.98 19.30
C ASN A 181 -16.12 -2.21 19.47
N GLY A 182 -16.15 -0.92 19.14
CA GLY A 182 -17.34 -0.05 19.21
C GLY A 182 -17.53 0.71 20.53
N THR A 183 -16.65 0.52 21.53
CA THR A 183 -16.77 1.24 22.81
C THR A 183 -16.25 2.68 22.67
N SER A 184 -17.03 3.67 23.14
CA SER A 184 -16.62 5.08 23.10
C SER A 184 -15.47 5.42 24.03
N THR A 185 -14.66 6.39 23.63
CA THR A 185 -13.44 6.83 24.30
C THR A 185 -13.04 8.25 23.89
N SER A 186 -12.06 8.83 24.61
CA SER A 186 -11.38 10.04 24.16
C SER A 186 -10.28 9.70 23.15
N PHE A 187 -9.86 10.70 22.38
CA PHE A 187 -8.74 10.61 21.45
C PHE A 187 -7.44 10.18 22.15
N GLU A 188 -7.14 10.81 23.29
CA GLU A 188 -5.93 10.59 24.08
C GLU A 188 -5.90 9.18 24.66
N SER A 189 -7.05 8.71 25.13
CA SER A 189 -7.21 7.36 25.66
C SER A 189 -7.02 6.31 24.56
N LEU A 190 -7.58 6.56 23.37
CA LEU A 190 -7.42 5.68 22.20
C LEU A 190 -5.96 5.64 21.72
N LEU A 191 -5.29 6.79 21.64
CA LEU A 191 -3.88 6.90 21.26
C LEU A 191 -2.98 6.19 22.26
N SER A 192 -3.17 6.43 23.55
CA SER A 192 -2.42 5.79 24.62
C SER A 192 -2.55 4.27 24.57
N TRP A 193 -3.79 3.77 24.43
CA TRP A 193 -4.08 2.35 24.26
C TRP A 193 -3.38 1.76 23.03
N ALA A 194 -3.54 2.40 21.86
CA ALA A 194 -2.95 1.90 20.62
C ALA A 194 -1.43 1.80 20.71
N CYS A 195 -0.78 2.86 21.21
CA CYS A 195 0.66 2.90 21.38
C CYS A 195 1.19 1.94 22.46
N SER A 196 0.39 1.63 23.48
CA SER A 196 0.74 0.61 24.48
C SER A 196 0.82 -0.79 23.90
N ILE A 197 -0.02 -1.11 22.90
CA ILE A 197 -0.03 -2.41 22.22
C ILE A 197 1.05 -2.49 21.14
N LEU A 198 1.16 -1.45 20.30
CA LEU A 198 2.09 -1.42 19.17
C LEU A 198 3.56 -1.26 19.59
N GLY A 199 3.80 -0.79 20.82
CA GLY A 199 5.14 -0.45 21.30
C GLY A 199 5.72 0.78 20.61
N ARG A 200 6.99 1.08 20.92
CA ARG A 200 7.65 2.32 20.51
C ARG A 200 7.72 2.50 18.99
N GLU A 201 8.15 1.47 18.27
CA GLU A 201 8.34 1.53 16.82
C GLU A 201 7.00 1.62 16.07
N GLY A 202 6.05 0.74 16.41
CA GLY A 202 4.74 0.74 15.77
C GLY A 202 3.98 2.05 15.99
N CYS A 203 4.04 2.62 17.20
CA CYS A 203 3.46 3.92 17.51
C CYS A 203 4.13 5.07 16.74
N ALA A 204 5.47 5.08 16.67
CA ALA A 204 6.23 6.16 16.04
C ALA A 204 5.89 6.36 14.55
N THR A 205 5.47 5.30 13.84
CA THR A 205 5.11 5.33 12.42
C THR A 205 4.09 6.41 12.05
N ARG A 206 3.19 6.78 12.98
CA ARG A 206 2.10 7.74 12.73
C ARG A 206 1.95 8.81 13.80
N LEU A 207 2.68 8.70 14.92
CA LEU A 207 2.55 9.62 16.04
C LEU A 207 2.82 11.10 15.68
N LEU A 208 3.67 11.35 14.69
CA LEU A 208 3.95 12.72 14.23
C LEU A 208 2.76 13.36 13.52
N GLU A 209 1.96 12.60 12.76
CA GLU A 209 0.76 13.11 12.08
C GLU A 209 -0.33 13.44 13.12
N VAL A 210 -0.54 12.51 14.07
CA VAL A 210 -1.58 12.62 15.10
C VAL A 210 -1.36 13.82 16.03
N ARG A 211 -0.10 14.19 16.31
CA ARG A 211 0.23 15.26 17.26
C ARG A 211 0.07 16.67 16.71
N ASN A 212 0.09 16.83 15.38
CA ASN A 212 0.31 18.15 14.78
C ASN A 212 -0.97 18.79 14.24
N THR A 213 -2.07 18.06 14.06
CA THR A 213 -3.33 18.61 13.50
C THR A 213 -4.57 17.84 13.98
N ASN A 214 -5.75 18.46 13.92
CA ASN A 214 -7.07 17.79 14.00
C ASN A 214 -7.72 17.78 12.60
N ASP A 215 -6.94 17.40 11.60
CA ASP A 215 -7.37 17.38 10.21
C ASP A 215 -7.62 15.94 9.72
N PHE A 216 -8.01 15.82 8.45
CA PHE A 216 -8.23 14.54 7.79
C PHE A 216 -7.08 13.54 7.98
N TRP A 217 -5.82 13.98 7.89
CA TRP A 217 -4.66 13.10 7.95
C TRP A 217 -4.39 12.63 9.37
N SER A 218 -4.54 13.51 10.36
CA SER A 218 -4.46 13.13 11.77
C SER A 218 -5.55 12.13 12.15
N GLU A 219 -6.78 12.33 11.67
CA GLU A 219 -7.88 11.39 11.91
C GLU A 219 -7.61 10.02 11.26
N LEU A 220 -7.16 10.00 10.01
CA LEU A 220 -6.77 8.77 9.32
C LEU A 220 -5.62 8.06 10.04
N ALA A 221 -4.61 8.80 10.51
CA ALA A 221 -3.48 8.27 11.26
C ALA A 221 -3.93 7.65 12.59
N MET A 222 -4.91 8.25 13.27
CA MET A 222 -5.49 7.69 14.48
C MET A 222 -6.26 6.39 14.18
N VAL A 223 -7.04 6.33 13.10
CA VAL A 223 -7.73 5.12 12.64
C VAL A 223 -6.74 3.99 12.33
N GLU A 224 -5.62 4.30 11.66
CA GLU A 224 -4.54 3.35 11.39
C GLU A 224 -3.93 2.78 12.66
N LEU A 225 -3.54 3.64 13.61
CA LEU A 225 -2.92 3.23 14.86
C LEU A 225 -3.85 2.33 15.69
N SER A 226 -5.10 2.75 15.88
CA SER A 226 -6.04 1.97 16.70
C SER A 226 -6.43 0.66 16.03
N TRP A 227 -6.56 0.63 14.70
CA TRP A 227 -6.83 -0.61 13.99
C TRP A 227 -5.66 -1.59 14.04
N ASN A 228 -4.42 -1.11 13.83
CA ASN A 228 -3.23 -1.95 13.92
C ASN A 228 -3.05 -2.54 15.33
N ALA A 229 -3.35 -1.76 16.38
CA ALA A 229 -3.35 -2.26 17.75
C ALA A 229 -4.41 -3.36 17.98
N TYR A 230 -5.60 -3.20 17.38
CA TYR A 230 -6.67 -4.19 17.46
C TYR A 230 -6.33 -5.51 16.74
N THR A 231 -5.75 -5.44 15.54
CA THR A 231 -5.33 -6.63 14.81
C THR A 231 -4.18 -7.36 15.52
N MET A 232 -3.24 -6.63 16.11
CA MET A 232 -2.14 -7.24 16.90
C MET A 232 -2.65 -7.93 18.18
N SER A 233 -3.58 -7.31 18.90
CA SER A 233 -4.15 -7.87 20.13
C SER A 233 -5.06 -9.09 19.89
N SER A 234 -5.85 -9.08 18.81
CA SER A 234 -6.68 -10.23 18.41
C SER A 234 -5.84 -11.43 17.96
N GLN A 235 -4.72 -11.22 17.26
CA GLN A 235 -3.81 -12.29 16.88
C GLN A 235 -3.08 -12.93 18.09
N ALA A 236 -2.77 -12.16 19.13
CA ALA A 236 -2.15 -12.68 20.35
C ALA A 236 -3.08 -13.65 21.13
N THR A 237 -4.40 -13.51 20.97
CA THR A 237 -5.39 -14.35 21.65
C THR A 237 -5.49 -15.75 21.02
N PHE A 238 -5.15 -15.90 19.74
CA PHE A 238 -5.17 -17.17 19.00
C PHE A 238 -3.91 -18.03 19.17
N ARG A 239 -2.85 -17.49 19.80
CA ARG A 239 -1.56 -18.19 20.01
C ARG A 239 -1.38 -18.73 21.44
N ARG A 240 -2.46 -18.83 22.23
CA ARG A 240 -2.44 -19.44 23.57
C ARG A 240 -3.32 -20.67 23.61
#